data_AF-A0A634Z319-F1
#
_entry.id   AF-A0A634Z319-F1
#
_cell.length_a   1.000
_cell.length_b   1.000
_cell.length_c   1.000
_cell.angle_alpha   90.00
_cell.angle_beta   90.00
_cell.angle_gamma   90.00
#
_symmetry.space_group_name_H-M   'P 1'
#
loop_
_entity.id
_entity.type
_entity.pdbx_description
1 polymer ?
#
loop_
_entity_poly.entity_id
_entity_poly.type
_entity_poly.pdbx_seq_one_letter_code
_entity_poly.pdbx_strand_id
1 'polypeptide(L)'
;MGKQYKVVSINDVLDNAALQTKEYNSKQEYYDDDKTYFQMFHDNAESIIKSTPSTSKYTSDETTGDLVLDLGNKKIDISNYTEEDYKALSDDLSHQLAAKEIEDTIKTDPELSDLNRRLSNGEISIDTDREYASLSDSNGELVFSIESNKNHNPSKSLNSDEGFRFIAWDGEYGGDQPTLSDGLKSAQSNIQILEAEAALEIDEPEQKSRSSYRA
;
A
#
# COMPACT_ATOMS: atom_id res chain seq x y z
N MET A 1 -37.78 21.32 -5.73
CA MET A 1 -37.12 20.43 -6.72
C MET A 1 -35.76 20.07 -6.14
N GLY A 2 -35.38 18.80 -6.12
CA GLY A 2 -34.07 18.40 -5.60
C GLY A 2 -32.93 18.80 -6.54
N LYS A 3 -31.73 19.01 -6.00
CA LYS A 3 -30.51 19.24 -6.79
C LYS A 3 -29.91 17.90 -7.21
N GLN A 4 -29.44 17.83 -8.45
CA GLN A 4 -28.66 16.70 -8.95
C GLN A 4 -27.18 16.94 -8.65
N TYR A 5 -26.47 15.91 -8.19
CA TYR A 5 -25.04 15.95 -7.95
C TYR A 5 -24.38 14.65 -8.41
N LYS A 6 -23.06 14.68 -8.63
CA LYS A 6 -22.23 13.52 -8.98
C LYS A 6 -21.58 12.96 -7.73
N VAL A 7 -21.58 11.64 -7.61
CA VAL A 7 -20.89 10.90 -6.55
C VAL A 7 -19.80 10.05 -7.16
N VAL A 8 -18.59 10.19 -6.65
CA VAL A 8 -17.44 9.35 -6.97
C VAL A 8 -17.17 8.47 -5.75
N SER A 9 -17.00 7.17 -5.93
CA SER A 9 -16.65 6.28 -4.82
C SER A 9 -15.14 6.19 -4.65
N ILE A 10 -14.68 5.97 -3.43
CA ILE A 10 -13.26 5.77 -3.14
C ILE A 10 -12.66 4.63 -3.95
N ASN A 11 -13.34 3.50 -4.07
CA ASN A 11 -12.84 2.35 -4.84
C ASN A 11 -12.64 2.70 -6.33
N ASP A 12 -13.56 3.46 -6.93
CA ASP A 12 -13.41 3.90 -8.32
C ASP A 12 -12.19 4.83 -8.48
N VAL A 13 -11.91 5.68 -7.48
CA VAL A 13 -10.71 6.54 -7.49
C VAL A 13 -9.45 5.68 -7.42
N LEU A 14 -9.40 4.71 -6.51
CA LEU A 14 -8.26 3.83 -6.33
C LEU A 14 -7.98 3.01 -7.61
N ASP A 15 -9.01 2.46 -8.25
CA ASP A 15 -8.89 1.70 -9.49
C ASP A 15 -8.49 2.59 -10.68
N ASN A 16 -9.03 3.81 -10.78
CA ASN A 16 -8.66 4.76 -11.82
C ASN A 16 -7.21 5.25 -11.66
N ALA A 17 -6.77 5.51 -10.43
CA ALA A 17 -5.37 5.85 -10.14
C ALA A 17 -4.42 4.71 -10.56
N ALA A 18 -4.74 3.46 -10.20
CA ALA A 18 -3.96 2.30 -10.59
C ALA A 18 -3.89 2.13 -12.12
N LEU A 19 -5.03 2.31 -12.82
CA LEU A 19 -5.09 2.24 -14.28
C LEU A 19 -4.21 3.32 -14.94
N GLN A 20 -4.36 4.57 -14.54
CA GLN A 20 -3.59 5.68 -15.12
C GLN A 20 -2.09 5.53 -14.85
N THR A 21 -1.73 4.98 -13.69
CA THR A 21 -0.33 4.68 -13.37
C THR A 21 0.23 3.61 -14.30
N LYS A 22 -0.49 2.50 -14.50
CA LYS A 22 -0.08 1.44 -15.44
C LYS A 22 0.07 1.98 -16.86
N GLU A 23 -0.85 2.81 -17.32
CA GLU A 23 -0.77 3.44 -18.63
C GLU A 23 0.43 4.40 -18.76
N TYR A 24 0.75 5.14 -17.69
CA TYR A 24 1.91 6.02 -17.65
C TYR A 24 3.21 5.22 -17.72
N ASN A 25 3.41 4.25 -16.83
CA ASN A 25 4.62 3.41 -16.76
C ASN A 25 4.82 2.63 -18.07
N SER A 26 3.75 2.14 -18.69
CA SER A 26 3.83 1.43 -19.99
C SER A 26 4.36 2.25 -21.16
N LYS A 27 4.35 3.59 -21.03
CA LYS A 27 4.84 4.53 -22.03
C LYS A 27 6.23 5.07 -21.70
N GLN A 28 6.78 4.78 -20.52
CA GLN A 28 8.11 5.23 -20.14
C GLN A 28 9.18 4.39 -20.82
N GLU A 29 10.30 5.04 -21.17
CA GLU A 29 11.45 4.38 -21.79
C GLU A 29 12.46 3.86 -20.74
N TYR A 30 12.42 4.38 -19.51
CA TYR A 30 13.36 4.07 -18.43
C TYR A 30 12.63 3.66 -17.16
N TYR A 31 13.12 2.60 -16.49
CA TYR A 31 12.54 2.10 -15.23
C TYR A 31 12.59 3.11 -14.09
N ASP A 32 13.54 4.03 -14.09
CA ASP A 32 13.67 5.06 -13.05
C ASP A 32 12.53 6.11 -13.11
N ASP A 33 11.78 6.16 -14.22
CA ASP A 33 10.64 7.04 -14.40
C ASP A 33 9.31 6.38 -13.98
N ASP A 34 9.33 5.08 -13.64
CA ASP A 34 8.13 4.37 -13.18
C ASP A 34 7.64 4.96 -11.86
N LYS A 35 6.33 5.15 -11.78
CA LYS A 35 5.66 5.66 -10.58
C LYS A 35 4.82 4.58 -9.92
N THR A 36 4.76 4.66 -8.59
CA THR A 36 3.78 3.93 -7.80
C THR A 36 2.38 4.56 -7.92
N TYR A 37 1.34 3.85 -7.50
CA TYR A 37 -0.05 4.32 -7.58
C TYR A 37 -0.25 5.57 -6.72
N PHE A 38 0.30 5.56 -5.50
CA PHE A 38 0.23 6.70 -4.60
C PHE A 38 1.10 7.88 -5.08
N GLN A 39 2.23 7.63 -5.76
CA GLN A 39 3.03 8.67 -6.43
C GLN A 39 2.24 9.37 -7.54
N MET A 40 1.65 8.59 -8.44
CA MET A 40 0.85 9.11 -9.53
C MET A 40 -0.35 9.92 -9.02
N PHE A 41 -1.02 9.42 -7.97
CA PHE A 41 -2.15 10.09 -7.38
C PHE A 41 -1.77 11.39 -6.70
N HIS A 42 -0.70 11.39 -5.90
CA HIS A 42 -0.19 12.60 -5.26
C HIS A 42 0.15 13.71 -6.24
N ASP A 43 0.73 13.36 -7.39
CA ASP A 43 1.09 14.35 -8.42
C ASP A 43 -0.13 14.89 -9.19
N ASN A 44 -1.24 14.15 -9.27
CA ASN A 44 -2.35 14.44 -10.19
C ASN A 44 -3.76 14.22 -9.60
N ALA A 45 -3.92 14.36 -8.28
CA ALA A 45 -5.14 13.96 -7.56
C ALA A 45 -6.42 14.58 -8.14
N GLU A 46 -6.41 15.88 -8.45
CA GLU A 46 -7.54 16.56 -9.07
C GLU A 46 -7.95 15.91 -10.40
N SER A 47 -6.98 15.68 -11.29
CA SER A 47 -7.21 15.11 -12.62
C SER A 47 -7.77 13.69 -12.52
N ILE A 48 -7.20 12.86 -11.63
CA ILE A 48 -7.63 11.49 -11.43
C ILE A 48 -9.06 11.46 -10.84
N ILE A 49 -9.35 12.25 -9.80
CA ILE A 49 -10.69 12.29 -9.20
C ILE A 49 -11.73 12.77 -10.22
N LYS A 50 -11.45 13.84 -10.97
CA LYS A 50 -12.40 14.39 -11.96
C LYS A 50 -12.64 13.47 -13.16
N SER A 51 -11.65 12.65 -13.53
CA SER A 51 -11.78 11.64 -14.59
C SER A 51 -12.40 10.33 -14.10
N THR A 52 -12.51 10.12 -12.79
CA THR A 52 -13.09 8.91 -12.21
C THR A 52 -14.58 8.81 -12.55
N PRO A 53 -15.08 7.63 -12.96
CA PRO A 53 -16.50 7.41 -13.18
C PRO A 53 -17.34 7.85 -11.99
N SER A 54 -18.47 8.51 -12.26
CA SER A 54 -19.36 9.02 -11.21
C SER A 54 -20.81 8.63 -11.47
N THR A 55 -21.55 8.46 -10.37
CA THR A 55 -22.98 8.18 -10.40
C THR A 55 -23.76 9.45 -10.08
N SER A 56 -24.77 9.79 -10.90
CA SER A 56 -25.67 10.91 -10.60
C SER A 56 -26.66 10.54 -9.48
N LYS A 57 -26.85 11.45 -8.52
CA LYS A 57 -27.80 11.34 -7.42
C LYS A 57 -28.63 12.61 -7.30
N TYR A 58 -29.79 12.51 -6.65
CA TYR A 58 -30.68 13.63 -6.37
C TYR A 58 -30.87 13.77 -4.87
N THR A 59 -30.82 15.00 -4.35
CA THR A 59 -31.07 15.30 -2.95
C THR A 59 -32.02 16.48 -2.82
N SER A 60 -32.81 16.51 -1.75
CA SER A 60 -33.58 17.69 -1.35
C SER A 60 -32.73 18.72 -0.58
N ASP A 61 -31.50 18.36 -0.21
CA ASP A 61 -30.57 19.21 0.50
C ASP A 61 -29.94 20.24 -0.44
N GLU A 62 -30.01 21.52 -0.07
CA GLU A 62 -29.45 22.60 -0.88
C GLU A 62 -27.94 22.78 -0.70
N THR A 63 -27.34 22.14 0.31
CA THR A 63 -25.93 22.26 0.70
C THR A 63 -25.00 21.24 0.06
N THR A 64 -25.54 20.22 -0.63
CA THR A 64 -24.72 19.27 -1.38
C THR A 64 -24.19 19.92 -2.66
N GLY A 65 -22.88 19.98 -2.83
CA GLY A 65 -22.26 20.46 -4.05
C GLY A 65 -22.39 19.52 -5.25
N ASP A 66 -21.97 20.00 -6.41
CA ASP A 66 -22.07 19.33 -7.70
C ASP A 66 -21.25 18.03 -7.78
N LEU A 67 -20.17 17.91 -7.01
CA LEU A 67 -19.30 16.75 -6.94
C LEU A 67 -19.00 16.35 -5.49
N VAL A 68 -19.32 15.11 -5.15
CA VAL A 68 -19.13 14.53 -3.81
C VAL A 68 -18.25 13.31 -3.91
N LEU A 69 -17.18 13.28 -3.12
CA LEU A 69 -16.38 12.08 -2.89
C LEU A 69 -16.98 11.28 -1.73
N ASP A 70 -17.28 10.01 -1.99
CA ASP A 70 -17.81 9.06 -1.03
C ASP A 70 -16.69 8.12 -0.55
N LEU A 71 -16.21 8.38 0.67
CA LEU A 71 -15.23 7.55 1.38
C LEU A 71 -15.89 6.39 2.14
N GLY A 72 -17.17 6.10 1.87
CA GLY A 72 -17.95 5.07 2.54
C GLY A 72 -18.56 5.56 3.85
N ASN A 73 -17.74 5.78 4.87
CA ASN A 73 -18.21 6.28 6.18
C ASN A 73 -18.42 7.81 6.20
N LYS A 74 -17.83 8.52 5.24
CA LYS A 74 -17.84 9.98 5.13
C LYS A 74 -18.08 10.39 3.68
N LYS A 75 -18.86 11.45 3.51
CA LYS A 75 -19.05 12.12 2.21
C LYS A 75 -18.48 13.52 2.31
N ILE A 76 -17.74 13.91 1.28
CA ILE A 76 -17.06 15.20 1.22
C ILE A 76 -17.51 15.89 -0.06
N ASP A 77 -18.04 17.11 0.08
CA ASP A 77 -18.27 17.99 -1.05
C ASP A 77 -16.93 18.56 -1.50
N ILE A 78 -16.51 18.21 -2.72
CA ILE A 78 -15.24 18.61 -3.32
C ILE A 78 -15.44 19.56 -4.50
N SER A 79 -16.65 20.11 -4.66
CA SER A 79 -17.04 20.91 -5.82
C SER A 79 -16.19 22.17 -6.00
N ASN A 80 -15.71 22.74 -4.89
CA ASN A 80 -14.93 23.97 -4.85
C ASN A 80 -13.50 23.74 -4.33
N TYR A 81 -13.04 22.50 -4.28
CA TYR A 81 -11.66 22.21 -3.87
C TYR A 81 -10.68 22.88 -4.85
N THR A 82 -9.67 23.53 -4.28
CA THR A 82 -8.49 24.02 -4.97
C THR A 82 -7.48 22.90 -5.20
N GLU A 83 -6.44 23.15 -6.00
CA GLU A 83 -5.35 22.20 -6.21
C GLU A 83 -4.67 21.81 -4.87
N GLU A 84 -4.51 22.76 -3.95
CA GLU A 84 -3.97 22.50 -2.61
C GLU A 84 -4.91 21.61 -1.77
N ASP A 85 -6.23 21.79 -1.88
CA ASP A 85 -7.21 20.94 -1.18
C ASP A 85 -7.19 19.50 -1.72
N TYR A 86 -7.05 19.33 -3.05
CA TYR A 86 -6.88 18.00 -3.66
C TYR A 86 -5.58 17.33 -3.24
N LYS A 87 -4.51 18.10 -3.08
CA LYS A 87 -3.23 17.57 -2.60
C LYS A 87 -3.32 17.08 -1.16
N ALA A 88 -3.95 17.85 -0.26
CA ALA A 88 -4.19 17.43 1.11
C ALA A 88 -5.06 16.16 1.18
N LEU A 89 -6.11 16.09 0.35
CA LEU A 89 -6.93 14.88 0.22
C LEU A 89 -6.13 13.69 -0.34
N SER A 90 -5.15 13.96 -1.20
CA SER A 90 -4.27 12.92 -1.71
C SER A 90 -3.44 12.27 -0.62
N ASP A 91 -2.90 13.06 0.30
CA ASP A 91 -2.11 12.52 1.41
C ASP A 91 -2.93 11.50 2.23
N ASP A 92 -4.21 11.81 2.48
CA ASP A 92 -5.13 10.91 3.18
C ASP A 92 -5.41 9.61 2.39
N LEU A 93 -5.58 9.71 1.07
CA LEU A 93 -5.93 8.56 0.22
C LEU A 93 -4.72 7.72 -0.19
N SER A 94 -3.52 8.29 -0.12
CA SER A 94 -2.31 7.62 -0.58
C SER A 94 -1.94 6.39 0.27
N HIS A 95 -2.33 6.33 1.54
CA HIS A 95 -2.23 5.12 2.36
C HIS A 95 -3.01 3.95 1.75
N GLN A 96 -4.24 4.21 1.28
CA GLN A 96 -5.09 3.20 0.66
C GLN A 96 -4.58 2.79 -0.71
N LEU A 97 -4.00 3.73 -1.46
CA LEU A 97 -3.32 3.43 -2.72
C LEU A 97 -2.08 2.57 -2.51
N ALA A 98 -1.27 2.87 -1.50
CA ALA A 98 -0.10 2.09 -1.14
C ALA A 98 -0.49 0.65 -0.74
N ALA A 99 -1.53 0.50 0.08
CA ALA A 99 -2.10 -0.80 0.43
C ALA A 99 -2.61 -1.57 -0.80
N LYS A 100 -3.38 -0.90 -1.67
CA LYS A 100 -3.88 -1.48 -2.91
C LYS A 100 -2.74 -1.92 -3.84
N GLU A 101 -1.67 -1.15 -3.90
CA GLU A 101 -0.54 -1.46 -4.76
C GLU A 101 0.28 -2.65 -4.25
N ILE A 102 0.46 -2.78 -2.93
CA ILE A 102 0.97 -4.00 -2.31
C ILE A 102 0.10 -5.19 -2.74
N GLU A 103 -1.21 -5.07 -2.57
CA GLU A 103 -2.16 -6.14 -2.89
C GLU A 103 -2.10 -6.53 -4.38
N ASP A 104 -2.17 -5.55 -5.28
CA ASP A 104 -2.15 -5.77 -6.72
C ASP A 104 -0.81 -6.36 -7.17
N THR A 105 0.32 -5.90 -6.60
CA THR A 105 1.66 -6.44 -6.92
C THR A 105 1.76 -7.91 -6.52
N ILE A 106 1.35 -8.26 -5.29
CA ILE A 106 1.33 -9.65 -4.80
C ILE A 106 0.45 -10.55 -5.67
N LYS A 107 -0.73 -10.06 -6.07
CA LYS A 107 -1.69 -10.85 -6.85
C LYS A 107 -1.27 -11.04 -8.30
N THR A 108 -0.52 -10.11 -8.86
CA THR A 108 -0.19 -10.10 -10.29
C THR A 108 1.21 -10.62 -10.61
N ASP A 109 2.17 -10.50 -9.68
CA ASP A 109 3.52 -11.06 -9.87
C ASP A 109 3.54 -12.57 -9.52
N PRO A 110 3.78 -13.46 -10.51
CA PRO A 110 3.85 -14.90 -10.25
C PRO A 110 4.99 -15.31 -9.31
N GLU A 111 6.06 -14.51 -9.19
CA GLU A 111 7.16 -14.77 -8.26
C GLU A 111 6.74 -14.55 -6.79
N LEU A 112 5.63 -13.85 -6.55
CA LEU A 112 5.06 -13.59 -5.22
C LEU A 112 3.95 -14.58 -4.84
N SER A 113 3.93 -15.76 -5.47
CA SER A 113 2.89 -16.77 -5.26
C SER A 113 2.74 -17.24 -3.81
N ASP A 114 3.82 -17.27 -3.01
CA ASP A 114 3.72 -17.65 -1.59
C ASP A 114 3.10 -16.53 -0.76
N LEU A 115 3.49 -15.26 -0.96
CA LEU A 115 2.79 -14.13 -0.32
C LEU A 115 1.32 -14.08 -0.72
N ASN A 116 0.99 -14.34 -1.99
CA ASN A 116 -0.39 -14.37 -2.46
C ASN A 116 -1.21 -15.47 -1.77
N ARG A 117 -0.62 -16.66 -1.62
CA ARG A 117 -1.23 -17.77 -0.85
C ARG A 117 -1.45 -17.37 0.62
N ARG A 118 -0.43 -16.80 1.27
CA ARG A 118 -0.49 -16.37 2.68
C ARG A 118 -1.55 -15.31 2.91
N LEU A 119 -1.62 -14.30 2.02
CA LEU A 119 -2.62 -13.24 2.07
C LEU A 119 -4.03 -13.82 1.90
N SER A 120 -4.21 -14.74 0.95
CA SER A 120 -5.50 -15.42 0.71
C SER A 120 -5.93 -16.30 1.89
N ASN A 121 -4.97 -16.86 2.64
CA ASN A 121 -5.22 -17.68 3.82
C ASN A 121 -5.39 -16.86 5.11
N GLY A 122 -5.14 -15.55 5.07
CA GLY A 122 -5.10 -14.69 6.27
C GLY A 122 -3.90 -14.95 7.19
N GLU A 123 -2.83 -15.58 6.67
CA GLU A 123 -1.56 -15.77 7.38
C GLU A 123 -0.77 -14.45 7.47
N ILE A 124 -1.00 -13.56 6.51
CA ILE A 124 -0.53 -12.17 6.51
C ILE A 124 -1.71 -11.23 6.21
N SER A 125 -1.61 -9.99 6.64
CA SER A 125 -2.60 -8.95 6.38
C SER A 125 -1.94 -7.64 5.95
N ILE A 126 -2.65 -6.88 5.11
CA ILE A 126 -2.27 -5.51 4.73
C ILE A 126 -2.90 -4.54 5.72
N ASP A 127 -2.12 -3.59 6.23
CA ASP A 127 -2.53 -2.57 7.19
C ASP A 127 -2.03 -1.18 6.77
N THR A 128 -2.83 -0.15 7.04
CA THR A 128 -2.57 1.27 6.78
C THR A 128 -2.36 2.10 8.06
N ASP A 129 -2.52 1.51 9.25
CA ASP A 129 -2.52 2.24 10.53
C ASP A 129 -1.14 2.31 11.20
N ARG A 130 -0.19 1.44 10.82
CA ARG A 130 1.15 1.36 11.45
C ARG A 130 2.19 2.19 10.71
N GLU A 131 2.26 2.00 9.40
CA GLU A 131 3.17 2.69 8.48
C GLU A 131 2.35 3.29 7.33
N TYR A 132 2.99 3.77 6.26
CA TYR A 132 2.23 4.27 5.10
C TYR A 132 1.33 3.18 4.51
N ALA A 133 1.90 1.98 4.36
CA ALA A 133 1.19 0.71 4.25
C ALA A 133 2.15 -0.41 4.65
N SER A 134 1.63 -1.53 5.16
CA SER A 134 2.47 -2.63 5.65
C SER A 134 1.85 -4.00 5.45
N LEU A 135 2.68 -5.03 5.45
CA LEU A 135 2.30 -6.42 5.67
C LEU A 135 2.73 -6.84 7.07
N SER A 136 1.80 -7.43 7.81
CA SER A 136 2.10 -8.10 9.08
C SER A 136 1.68 -9.56 9.03
N ASP A 137 2.38 -10.41 9.78
CA ASP A 137 1.99 -11.80 9.98
C ASP A 137 0.81 -11.93 10.97
N SER A 138 0.37 -13.17 11.20
CA SER A 138 -0.72 -13.47 12.14
C SER A 138 -0.44 -13.11 13.61
N ASN A 139 0.83 -12.85 13.98
CA ASN A 139 1.23 -12.40 15.31
C ASN A 139 1.28 -10.86 15.39
N GLY A 140 1.12 -10.16 14.26
CA GLY A 140 1.29 -8.72 14.18
C GLY A 140 2.75 -8.30 14.04
N GLU A 141 3.64 -9.19 13.65
CA GLU A 141 5.03 -8.84 13.33
C GLU A 141 5.13 -8.32 11.90
N LEU A 142 5.96 -7.30 11.69
CA LEU A 142 6.14 -6.71 10.37
C LEU A 142 6.89 -7.66 9.45
N VAL A 143 6.38 -7.82 8.24
CA VAL A 143 6.97 -8.59 7.14
C VAL A 143 7.52 -7.65 6.09
N PHE A 144 6.76 -6.60 5.79
CA PHE A 144 7.10 -5.57 4.81
C PHE A 144 6.47 -4.24 5.23
N SER A 145 7.14 -3.12 4.96
CA SER A 145 6.57 -1.78 5.14
C SER A 145 6.95 -0.83 4.00
N ILE A 146 6.00 0.04 3.67
CA ILE A 146 6.23 1.29 2.96
C ILE A 146 6.26 2.38 4.02
N GLU A 147 7.40 3.04 4.17
CA GLU A 147 7.61 4.08 5.17
C GLU A 147 7.92 5.41 4.50
N SER A 148 7.41 6.49 5.08
CA SER A 148 7.85 7.84 4.70
C SER A 148 9.29 8.07 5.20
N ASN A 149 10.15 8.74 4.43
CA ASN A 149 11.47 9.14 4.93
C ASN A 149 11.34 10.04 6.18
N LYS A 150 12.34 10.08 7.07
CA LYS A 150 12.32 10.91 8.30
C LYS A 150 12.15 12.41 8.03
N ASN A 151 12.54 12.87 6.83
CA ASN A 151 12.34 14.23 6.36
C ASN A 151 11.17 14.34 5.39
N HIS A 152 10.25 13.38 5.41
CA HIS A 152 9.13 13.34 4.49
C HIS A 152 8.32 14.62 4.59
N ASN A 153 8.21 15.29 3.46
CA ASN A 153 7.40 16.47 3.29
C ASN A 153 6.24 16.09 2.36
N PRO A 154 5.01 15.96 2.89
CA PRO A 154 3.84 15.63 2.08
C PRO A 154 3.60 16.69 0.98
N SER A 155 4.14 17.90 1.12
CA SER A 155 4.06 18.91 0.06
C SER A 155 5.11 18.73 -1.05
N LYS A 156 6.01 17.75 -0.97
CA LYS A 156 7.06 17.48 -1.96
C LYS A 156 6.76 16.21 -2.74
N SER A 157 7.23 16.20 -4.00
CA SER A 157 7.10 15.01 -4.84
C SER A 157 7.83 13.84 -4.22
N LEU A 158 7.19 12.69 -4.30
CA LEU A 158 7.58 11.42 -3.71
C LEU A 158 8.80 10.77 -4.39
N ASN A 159 9.27 11.35 -5.50
CA ASN A 159 10.48 10.94 -6.22
C ASN A 159 11.75 11.71 -5.76
N SER A 160 11.66 12.46 -4.66
CA SER A 160 12.81 13.11 -4.05
C SER A 160 13.50 12.20 -3.03
N ASP A 161 14.70 12.57 -2.58
CA ASP A 161 15.37 11.92 -1.44
C ASP A 161 14.50 11.94 -0.15
N GLU A 162 13.39 12.69 -0.14
CA GLU A 162 12.39 12.78 0.92
C GLU A 162 11.15 11.88 0.68
N GLY A 163 11.25 10.95 -0.30
CA GLY A 163 10.18 10.05 -0.74
C GLY A 163 9.86 8.90 0.22
N PHE A 164 9.49 7.76 -0.34
CA PHE A 164 9.19 6.54 0.41
C PHE A 164 10.32 5.54 0.41
N ARG A 165 10.34 4.71 1.45
CA ARG A 165 11.24 3.58 1.62
C ARG A 165 10.43 2.30 1.60
N PHE A 166 10.94 1.29 0.91
CA PHE A 166 10.41 -0.06 0.93
C PHE A 166 11.29 -0.89 1.84
N ILE A 167 10.74 -1.51 2.87
CA ILE A 167 11.53 -2.23 3.87
C ILE A 167 11.02 -3.66 3.96
N ALA A 168 11.94 -4.61 3.79
CA ALA A 168 11.68 -6.01 4.05
C ALA A 168 12.28 -6.39 5.41
N TRP A 169 11.48 -7.05 6.25
CA TRP A 169 11.87 -7.43 7.60
C TRP A 169 12.35 -8.88 7.62
N ASP A 170 13.47 -9.15 8.29
CA ASP A 170 14.03 -10.49 8.47
C ASP A 170 13.67 -11.13 9.82
N GLY A 171 12.71 -10.53 10.54
CA GLY A 171 12.28 -10.90 11.88
C GLY A 171 12.90 -10.03 12.98
N GLU A 172 14.11 -9.50 12.80
CA GLU A 172 14.77 -8.64 13.79
C GLU A 172 15.08 -7.24 13.24
N TYR A 173 15.51 -7.17 11.98
CA TYR A 173 15.95 -5.94 11.32
C TYR A 173 15.20 -5.72 10.00
N GLY A 174 14.92 -4.44 9.72
CA GLY A 174 14.38 -3.99 8.43
C GLY A 174 15.50 -3.59 7.47
N GLY A 175 15.50 -4.16 6.27
CA GLY A 175 16.43 -3.79 5.19
C GLY A 175 15.74 -2.99 4.09
N ASP A 176 16.29 -1.82 3.74
CA ASP A 176 15.80 -0.99 2.62
C ASP A 176 15.92 -1.72 1.28
N GLN A 177 14.90 -1.60 0.46
CA GLN A 177 14.78 -2.21 -0.86
C GLN A 177 14.56 -1.13 -1.93
N PRO A 178 15.10 -1.31 -3.14
CA PRO A 178 15.08 -0.27 -4.17
C PRO A 178 13.70 -0.03 -4.76
N THR A 179 12.85 -1.06 -4.86
CA THR A 179 11.49 -0.96 -5.39
C THR A 179 10.49 -1.70 -4.50
N LEU A 180 9.19 -1.43 -4.68
CA LEU A 180 8.12 -2.19 -4.04
C LEU A 180 8.22 -3.69 -4.36
N SER A 181 8.44 -4.04 -5.63
CA SER A 181 8.57 -5.42 -6.09
C SER A 181 9.74 -6.12 -5.40
N ASP A 182 10.92 -5.49 -5.36
CA ASP A 182 12.10 -6.04 -4.68
C ASP A 182 11.86 -6.17 -3.17
N GLY A 183 11.18 -5.18 -2.59
CA GLY A 183 10.56 -5.19 -1.27
C GLY A 183 9.85 -6.48 -0.93
N LEU A 184 8.81 -6.78 -1.70
CA LEU A 184 7.93 -7.93 -1.49
C LEU A 184 8.66 -9.26 -1.75
N LYS A 185 9.54 -9.33 -2.75
CA LYS A 185 10.34 -10.53 -3.03
C LYS A 185 11.31 -10.84 -1.90
N SER A 186 11.96 -9.80 -1.36
CA SER A 186 12.83 -9.91 -0.20
C SER A 186 12.07 -10.37 1.04
N ALA A 187 10.91 -9.77 1.31
CA ALA A 187 10.04 -10.18 2.42
C ALA A 187 9.58 -11.64 2.33
N GLN A 188 9.20 -12.11 1.12
CA GLN A 188 8.88 -13.51 0.88
C GLN A 188 10.06 -14.43 1.16
N SER A 189 11.26 -14.06 0.70
CA SER A 189 12.49 -14.83 0.93
C SER A 189 12.81 -14.92 2.42
N ASN A 190 12.66 -13.82 3.16
CA ASN A 190 12.92 -13.79 4.60
C ASN A 190 12.00 -14.73 5.37
N ILE A 191 10.70 -14.75 5.04
CA ILE A 191 9.75 -15.71 5.64
C ILE A 191 10.22 -17.15 5.40
N GLN A 192 10.61 -17.48 4.17
CA GLN A 192 11.06 -18.83 3.83
C GLN A 192 12.34 -19.24 4.56
N ILE A 193 13.26 -18.29 4.77
CA ILE A 193 14.49 -18.52 5.54
C ILE A 193 14.16 -18.81 7.00
N LEU A 194 13.34 -17.95 7.64
CA LEU A 194 12.94 -18.12 9.04
C LEU A 194 12.20 -19.44 9.28
N GLU A 195 11.33 -19.84 8.35
CA GLU A 195 10.64 -21.13 8.43
C GLU A 195 11.60 -22.32 8.30
N ALA A 196 12.61 -22.22 7.43
CA ALA A 196 13.63 -23.25 7.27
C ALA A 196 14.52 -23.36 8.51
N GLU A 197 14.91 -22.23 9.11
CA GLU A 197 15.68 -22.18 10.36
C GLU A 197 14.91 -22.79 11.52
N ALA A 198 13.65 -22.41 11.70
CA ALA A 198 12.78 -22.97 12.73
C ALA A 198 12.60 -24.49 12.59
N ALA A 199 12.52 -25.01 11.37
CA ALA A 199 12.43 -26.45 11.13
C ALA A 199 13.71 -27.19 11.54
N LEU A 200 14.89 -26.59 11.36
CA LEU A 200 16.17 -27.18 11.76
C LEU A 200 16.36 -27.20 13.28
N GLU A 201 15.90 -26.17 13.99
CA GLU A 201 15.97 -26.11 15.46
C GLU A 201 15.13 -27.20 16.14
N ILE A 202 14.00 -27.59 15.53
CA ILE A 202 13.12 -28.65 16.04
C ILE A 202 13.75 -30.05 15.88
N ASP A 203 14.61 -30.23 14.87
CA ASP A 203 15.26 -31.51 14.55
C ASP A 203 16.58 -31.75 15.33
N GLU A 204 17.06 -30.80 16.14
CA GLU A 204 18.20 -31.06 17.03
C GLU A 204 17.83 -32.05 18.15
N PRO A 205 18.46 -33.25 18.24
CA PRO A 205 18.14 -34.20 19.29
C PRO A 205 18.56 -33.61 20.65
N GLU A 206 17.63 -33.58 21.61
CA GLU A 206 17.89 -33.23 23.01
C GLU A 206 19.25 -33.80 23.43
N GLN A 207 20.22 -32.92 23.70
CA GLN A 207 21.50 -33.35 24.27
C GLN A 207 21.20 -33.97 25.64
N LYS A 208 21.04 -35.30 25.66
CA LYS A 208 21.01 -36.08 26.89
C LYS A 208 22.31 -35.78 27.62
N SER A 209 22.21 -34.94 28.63
CA SER A 209 23.27 -34.67 29.61
C SER A 209 23.85 -36.01 30.04
N ARG A 210 25.06 -36.31 29.57
CA ARG A 210 25.82 -37.47 30.04
C ARG A 210 26.16 -37.20 31.50
N SER A 211 25.31 -37.69 32.39
CA SER A 211 25.64 -37.87 33.80
C SER A 211 26.88 -38.76 33.87
N SER A 212 28.03 -38.15 34.14
CA SER A 212 29.27 -38.88 34.36
C SER A 212 29.21 -39.55 35.72
N TYR A 213 29.26 -40.88 35.69
CA TYR A 213 29.49 -41.75 36.83
C TYR A 213 30.62 -41.21 37.71
N ARG A 214 30.34 -40.95 38.99
CA ARG A 214 31.36 -41.05 40.04
C ARG A 214 31.43 -42.52 40.47
N ALA A 215 32.51 -43.17 40.08
CA ALA A 215 33.00 -44.39 40.73
C ALA A 215 33.68 -44.04 42.06
#